data_AF-A0A0F9QEN2-F1
#
_entry.id   AF-A0A0F9QEN2-F1
#
_cell.length_a   1.000
_cell.length_b   1.000
_cell.length_c   1.000
_cell.angle_alpha   90.00
_cell.angle_beta   90.00
_cell.angle_gamma   90.00
#
_symmetry.space_group_name_H-M   'P 1'
#
loop_
_entity.id
_entity.type
_entity.pdbx_description
1 polymer ?
#
loop_
_entity_poly.entity_id
_entity_poly.type
_entity_poly.pdbx_seq_one_letter_code
_entity_poly.pdbx_strand_id
1 'polypeptide(L)' 'MKYIVVQWLPENSHYKKAMRVVRSNHPRFINGSRFDFGFLGIASCEGYAITVLPSEETLDDSWANGHLKEPD' A
#
# COMPACT_ATOMS: atom_id res chain seq x y z
N MET A 1 13.02 -15.57 3.69
CA MET A 1 12.00 -14.80 4.44
C MET A 1 10.69 -14.85 3.66
N LYS A 2 9.57 -15.14 4.33
CA LYS A 2 8.22 -15.11 3.74
C LYS A 2 7.73 -13.65 3.70
N TYR A 3 7.37 -13.14 2.53
CA TYR A 3 7.01 -11.73 2.38
C TYR A 3 5.87 -11.50 1.39
N ILE A 4 5.08 -10.47 1.67
CA ILE A 4 4.07 -9.89 0.78
C ILE A 4 4.21 -8.37 0.87
N VAL A 5 4.39 -7.72 -0.27
CA VAL A 5 4.42 -6.26 -0.40
C VAL A 5 3.11 -5.83 -1.02
N VAL A 6 2.42 -4.90 -0.38
CA VAL A 6 1.14 -4.37 -0.81
C VAL A 6 1.18 -2.85 -0.93
N GLN A 7 0.32 -2.30 -1.78
CA GLN A 7 0.18 -0.87 -1.97
C GLN A 7 -1.27 -0.51 -2.27
N TRP A 8 -1.71 0.66 -1.83
CA TRP A 8 -2.96 1.24 -2.27
C TRP A 8 -2.80 1.75 -3.70
N LEU A 9 -3.47 1.10 -4.65
CA LEU A 9 -3.47 1.49 -6.06
C LEU A 9 -4.86 2.00 -6.48
N PRO A 10 -4.92 2.93 -7.45
CA PRO A 10 -6.17 3.36 -8.04
C PRO A 10 -6.99 2.17 -8.56
N GLU A 11 -8.30 2.22 -8.33
CA GLU A 11 -9.22 1.21 -8.80
C GLU A 11 -10.50 1.88 -9.30
N ASN A 12 -11.06 1.39 -10.40
CA ASN A 12 -12.37 1.78 -10.87
C ASN A 12 -13.47 1.14 -10.01
N SER A 13 -13.57 1.57 -8.75
CA SER A 13 -14.58 1.15 -7.78
C SER A 13 -15.12 2.35 -7.00
N HIS A 14 -16.18 2.14 -6.21
CA HIS A 14 -16.76 3.18 -5.36
C HIS A 14 -15.71 3.81 -4.42
N TYR A 15 -14.74 3.02 -3.98
CA TYR A 15 -13.71 3.43 -3.03
C TYR A 15 -12.50 4.09 -3.68
N LYS A 16 -12.46 4.20 -5.03
CA LYS A 16 -11.39 4.82 -5.85
C LYS A 16 -10.00 4.18 -5.75
N LYS A 17 -9.75 3.36 -4.74
CA LYS A 17 -8.52 2.63 -4.52
C LYS A 17 -8.77 1.28 -3.87
N ALA A 18 -7.86 0.35 -4.13
CA ALA A 18 -7.80 -0.93 -3.45
C ALA A 18 -6.36 -1.29 -3.10
N MET A 19 -6.19 -1.98 -1.97
CA MET A 19 -4.90 -2.53 -1.60
C MET A 19 -4.61 -3.74 -2.49
N ARG A 20 -3.44 -3.73 -3.13
CA ARG A 20 -3.04 -4.71 -4.14
C ARG A 20 -1.66 -5.27 -3.84
N VAL A 21 -1.44 -6.52 -4.20
CA VAL A 21 -0.13 -7.17 -4.10
C VAL A 21 0.79 -6.59 -5.16
N VAL A 22 1.91 -6.01 -4.74
CA VAL A 22 2.95 -5.47 -5.63
C VAL A 22 4.05 -6.50 -5.86
N ARG A 23 4.40 -7.24 -4.81
CA ARG A 23 5.43 -8.28 -4.85
C ARG A 23 5.16 -9.31 -3.77
N SER A 24 5.34 -10.59 -4.06
CA SER A 24 5.10 -11.65 -3.10
C SER A 24 5.94 -12.88 -3.42
N ASN A 25 6.30 -13.67 -2.41
CA ASN A 25 6.79 -15.04 -2.61
C ASN A 25 5.80 -16.11 -2.16
N HIS A 26 4.55 -15.73 -1.88
CA HIS A 26 3.47 -16.65 -1.58
C HIS A 26 2.86 -17.20 -2.89
N PRO A 27 2.69 -18.53 -3.05
CA PRO A 27 2.19 -19.14 -4.30
C PRO A 27 0.78 -18.73 -4.74
N ARG A 28 -0.02 -18.12 -3.85
CA ARG A 28 -1.42 -17.73 -4.10
C ARG A 28 -1.63 -16.22 -4.27
N PHE A 29 -0.64 -15.42 -3.89
CA PHE A 29 -0.74 -13.96 -3.86
C PHE A 29 0.02 -13.42 -5.06
N ILE A 30 -0.69 -13.33 -6.19
CA ILE A 30 -0.14 -12.94 -7.48
C ILE A 30 -0.05 -11.41 -7.54
N ASN A 31 1.02 -10.89 -8.13
CA ASN A 31 1.16 -9.44 -8.35
C ASN A 31 -0.07 -8.88 -9.10
N GLY A 32 -0.61 -7.77 -8.62
CA GLY A 32 -1.82 -7.13 -9.13
C GLY A 32 -3.12 -7.66 -8.54
N SER A 33 -3.11 -8.78 -7.80
CA SER A 33 -4.31 -9.27 -7.11
C SER A 33 -4.70 -8.33 -5.98
N ARG A 34 -6.01 -8.23 -5.71
CA ARG A 34 -6.51 -7.51 -4.54
C ARG A 34 -6.04 -8.21 -3.26
N PHE A 35 -5.68 -7.43 -2.26
CA PHE A 35 -5.32 -7.90 -0.94
C PHE A 35 -6.40 -7.44 0.06
N ASP A 36 -7.13 -8.38 0.65
CA ASP A 36 -8.25 -8.13 1.56
C ASP A 36 -8.03 -8.77 2.94
N PHE A 37 -9.03 -8.66 3.82
CA PHE A 37 -8.95 -9.20 5.19
C PHE A 37 -8.87 -10.73 5.25
N GLY A 38 -9.44 -11.46 4.28
CA GLY A 38 -9.30 -12.91 4.20
C GLY A 38 -7.86 -13.31 3.85
N PHE A 39 -7.28 -12.54 2.92
CA PHE A 39 -5.90 -12.68 2.48
C PHE A 39 -4.90 -12.33 3.60
N LEU A 40 -5.20 -11.29 4.38
CA LEU A 40 -4.45 -10.93 5.59
C LEU A 40 -4.44 -12.08 6.60
N GLY A 41 -5.61 -12.69 6.87
CA GLY A 41 -5.71 -13.83 7.79
C GLY A 41 -4.81 -15.00 7.39
N ILE A 42 -4.85 -15.41 6.12
CA ILE A 42 -4.00 -16.50 5.59
C ILE A 42 -2.52 -16.14 5.73
N ALA A 43 -2.12 -14.94 5.27
CA ALA A 43 -0.73 -14.49 5.32
C ALA A 43 -0.19 -14.44 6.76
N SER A 44 -0.99 -13.97 7.72
CA SER A 44 -0.63 -13.94 9.14
C SER A 44 -0.50 -15.34 9.73
N CYS A 45 -1.45 -16.25 9.46
CA CYS A 45 -1.39 -17.64 9.94
C CYS A 45 -0.18 -18.40 9.40
N GLU A 46 0.23 -18.12 8.16
CA GLU A 46 1.40 -18.76 7.55
C GLU A 46 2.74 -18.08 7.88
N GLY A 47 2.72 -16.98 8.64
CA GLY A 47 3.91 -16.26 9.09
C GLY A 47 4.59 -15.41 8.01
N TYR A 48 3.83 -14.81 7.10
CA TYR A 48 4.36 -13.84 6.13
C TYR A 48 4.52 -12.47 6.77
N ALA A 49 5.65 -11.82 6.49
CA ALA A 49 5.81 -10.40 6.74
C ALA A 49 5.04 -9.61 5.67
N ILE A 50 4.18 -8.69 6.10
CA ILE A 50 3.38 -7.84 5.21
C ILE A 50 3.95 -6.43 5.26
N THR A 51 4.43 -5.95 4.12
CA THR A 51 4.99 -4.60 3.97
C THR A 51 4.01 -3.75 3.17
N VAL A 52 3.53 -2.66 3.77
CA VAL A 52 2.66 -1.70 3.11
C VAL A 52 3.51 -0.55 2.57
N LEU A 53 3.52 -0.37 1.26
CA LEU A 53 4.14 0.79 0.63
C LEU A 53 3.25 2.02 0.78
N PRO A 54 3.83 3.24 0.84
CA PRO A 54 3.06 4.47 0.78
C PRO A 54 2.18 4.50 -0.47
N SER A 55 1.00 5.10 -0.36
CA SER A 55 0.16 5.37 -1.52
C SER A 55 0.87 6.33 -2.47
N GLU A 56 0.70 6.17 -3.78
CA GLU A 56 1.22 7.13 -4.77
C GLU A 56 0.64 8.54 -4.59
N GLU A 57 -0.46 8.70 -3.84
CA GLU A 57 -1.10 9.99 -3.54
C GLU A 57 -0.28 10.93 -2.63
N THR A 58 0.98 10.65 -2.28
CA THR A 58 1.74 11.53 -1.36
C THR A 58 3.18 11.73 -1.79
N LEU A 59 3.36 12.63 -2.76
CA LEU A 59 4.39 13.66 -2.76
C LEU A 59 3.74 14.98 -3.20
N ASP A 60 2.70 15.41 -2.48
CA ASP A 60 2.38 16.84 -2.46
C ASP A 60 3.32 17.46 -1.41
N ASP A 61 4.42 18.04 -1.88
CA ASP A 61 5.43 18.76 -1.09
C ASP A 61 4.88 20.07 -0.48
N SER A 62 3.56 20.26 -0.42
CA SER A 62 2.91 21.41 0.21
C SER A 62 3.23 21.54 1.71
N TRP A 63 3.70 20.48 2.37
CA TRP A 63 4.24 20.53 3.74
C TRP A 63 5.72 20.92 3.82
N ALA A 64 6.49 20.78 2.73
CA ALA A 64 7.92 21.10 2.69
C ALA A 64 8.17 22.59 2.38
N ASN A 65 7.25 23.26 1.70
CA ASN A 65 7.29 24.70 1.46
C ASN A 65 6.52 25.46 2.54
N GLY A 66 7.02 25.38 3.77
CA GLY A 66 6.58 26.25 4.85
C GLY A 66 6.63 27.71 4.40
N HIS A 67 5.47 28.38 4.44
CA HIS A 67 5.36 29.83 4.39
C HIS A 67 6.25 30.46 5.47
N LEU A 68 7.51 30.75 5.15
CA LEU A 68 8.23 31.86 5.76
C LEU A 68 7.63 33.14 5.17
N LYS A 69 6.54 33.62 5.77
CA LYS A 69 6.24 35.04 5.69
C LYS A 69 7.21 35.71 6.65
N GLU A 70 8.21 36.38 6.10
CA GLU A 70 9.01 37.34 6.85
C GLU A 70 8.03 38.41 7.41
N PRO A 71 8.09 38.71 8.72
CA PRO A 71 7.33 39.83 9.25
C PRO A 71 7.96 41.14 8.76
N ASP A 72 7.12 42.03 8.21
CA ASP A 72 7.46 43.43 7.89
C ASP A 72 7.94 44.21 9.14
#